data_AF-A0A969X484-F1
#
_entry.id   AF-A0A969X484-F1
#
_cell.length_a   1.000
_cell.length_b   1.000
_cell.length_c   1.000
_cell.angle_alpha   90.00
_cell.angle_beta   90.00
_cell.angle_gamma   90.00
#
_symmetry.space_group_name_H-M   'P 1'
#
loop_
_entity.id
_entity.type
_entity.pdbx_description
1 polymer ?
#
loop_
_entity_poly.entity_id
_entity_poly.type
_entity_poly.pdbx_seq_one_letter_code
_entity_poly.pdbx_strand_id
1 'polypeptide(L)'
;MKLKKIDHLGIVYKDLEAALETYRSVLGLEVKGIEVVEDQKVKVAFLPIGETNLELLEPTDESSPIAKYIENKGEGIHHIAFRVDNV
;
A
#
# COMPACT_ATOMS: atom_id res chain seq x y z
N MET A 1 7.80 2.75 24.36
CA MET A 1 7.67 2.58 22.90
C MET A 1 8.63 3.54 22.20
N LYS A 2 9.70 3.03 21.57
CA LYS A 2 10.66 3.84 20.81
C LYS A 2 10.48 3.57 19.32
N LEU A 3 10.20 4.64 18.55
CA LEU A 3 10.14 4.58 17.09
C LEU A 3 11.52 4.21 16.52
N LYS A 4 11.54 3.32 15.52
CA LYS A 4 12.77 2.89 14.84
C LYS A 4 12.88 3.53 13.45
N LYS A 5 11.85 3.32 12.62
CA LYS A 5 11.79 3.83 11.25
C LYS A 5 10.36 3.80 10.73
N ILE A 6 10.14 4.43 9.58
CA ILE A 6 8.97 4.15 8.76
C ILE A 6 9.12 2.72 8.25
N ASP A 7 8.11 1.89 8.51
CA ASP A 7 8.04 0.54 8.00
C ASP A 7 7.59 0.59 6.54
N HIS A 8 6.40 1.12 6.30
CA HIS A 8 5.84 1.32 4.98
C HIS A 8 4.91 2.54 4.91
N LEU A 9 4.69 3.01 3.68
CA LEU A 9 3.67 3.98 3.30
C LEU A 9 2.58 3.23 2.51
N GLY A 10 1.37 3.18 3.06
CA GLY A 10 0.22 2.57 2.40
C GLY A 10 -0.49 3.58 1.50
N ILE A 11 -0.66 3.25 0.22
CA ILE A 11 -1.27 4.11 -0.79
C ILE A 11 -2.38 3.33 -1.50
N VAL A 12 -3.58 3.89 -1.57
CA VAL A 12 -4.77 3.18 -2.07
C VAL A 12 -5.13 3.60 -3.48
N TYR A 13 -5.50 2.62 -4.30
CA TYR A 13 -5.92 2.77 -5.69
C TYR A 13 -7.13 1.88 -5.99
N LYS A 14 -7.94 2.26 -6.98
CA LYS A 14 -9.01 1.43 -7.55
C LYS A 14 -8.45 0.40 -8.54
N ASP A 15 -7.37 0.75 -9.22
CA ASP A 15 -6.67 -0.08 -10.20
C ASP A 15 -5.18 -0.12 -9.85
N LEU A 16 -4.76 -1.25 -9.29
CA LEU A 16 -3.39 -1.50 -8.87
C LEU A 16 -2.44 -1.56 -10.07
N GLU A 17 -2.86 -2.15 -11.19
CA GLU A 17 -1.96 -2.32 -12.34
C GLU A 17 -1.68 -0.98 -13.00
N ALA A 18 -2.69 -0.11 -13.13
CA ALA A 18 -2.51 1.25 -13.61
C ALA A 18 -1.57 2.07 -12.70
N ALA A 19 -1.71 1.92 -11.38
CA ALA A 19 -0.79 2.54 -10.42
C ALA A 19 0.63 2.00 -10.61
N LEU A 20 0.80 0.67 -10.64
CA LEU A 20 2.09 0.01 -10.79
C LEU A 20 2.83 0.44 -12.04
N GLU A 21 2.13 0.63 -13.16
CA GLU A 21 2.74 1.14 -14.39
C GLU A 21 3.38 2.51 -14.17
N THR A 22 2.75 3.40 -13.40
CA THR A 22 3.34 4.70 -13.06
C THR A 22 4.61 4.55 -12.23
N TYR A 23 4.59 3.72 -11.18
CA TYR A 23 5.76 3.51 -10.32
C TYR A 23 6.93 2.82 -11.06
N ARG A 24 6.63 1.91 -11.99
CA ARG A 24 7.63 1.26 -12.83
C ARG A 24 8.20 2.22 -13.89
N SER A 25 7.34 2.85 -14.69
CA SER A 25 7.76 3.64 -15.86
C SER A 25 8.34 5.00 -15.50
N VAL A 26 7.80 5.67 -14.47
CA VAL A 26 8.23 7.03 -14.09
C VAL A 26 9.32 6.99 -13.03
N LEU A 27 9.17 6.12 -12.03
CA LEU A 27 10.08 6.08 -10.88
C LEU A 27 11.10 4.94 -10.94
N GLY A 28 10.95 3.99 -11.88
CA GLY A 28 11.87 2.86 -12.02
C GLY A 28 11.83 1.87 -10.86
N LEU A 29 10.73 1.82 -10.10
CA LEU A 29 10.62 0.94 -8.94
C LEU A 29 10.29 -0.50 -9.35
N GLU A 30 10.94 -1.45 -8.70
CA GLU A 30 10.66 -2.87 -8.85
C GLU A 30 9.52 -3.31 -7.94
N VAL A 31 8.64 -4.16 -8.46
CA VAL A 31 7.58 -4.81 -7.68
C VAL A 31 8.12 -6.12 -7.16
N LYS A 32 8.34 -6.20 -5.84
CA LYS A 32 8.89 -7.40 -5.19
C LYS A 32 7.89 -8.55 -5.19
N GLY A 33 6.60 -8.25 -5.11
CA GLY A 33 5.53 -9.22 -5.10
C GLY A 33 4.18 -8.58 -4.90
N ILE A 34 3.13 -9.36 -5.16
CA ILE A 34 1.74 -8.99 -4.90
C ILE A 34 1.13 -10.08 -4.03
N GLU A 35 0.44 -9.68 -2.97
CA GLU A 35 -0.24 -10.58 -2.05
C GLU A 35 -1.71 -10.19 -1.90
N VAL A 36 -2.59 -11.18 -1.77
CA VAL A 36 -4.00 -10.95 -1.43
C VAL A 36 -4.18 -11.27 0.05
N VAL A 37 -4.59 -10.27 0.82
CA VAL A 37 -4.88 -10.42 2.25
C VAL A 37 -6.40 -10.55 2.40
N GLU A 38 -6.89 -11.78 2.28
CA GLU A 38 -8.33 -12.13 2.25
C GLU A 38 -9.10 -11.54 3.44
N ASP A 39 -8.55 -11.65 4.67
CA ASP A 39 -9.20 -11.14 5.89
C ASP A 39 -9.42 -9.62 5.86
N GLN A 40 -8.56 -8.91 5.13
CA GLN A 40 -8.66 -7.46 4.97
C GLN A 40 -9.34 -7.06 3.65
N LYS A 41 -9.58 -8.01 2.74
CA LYS A 41 -10.17 -7.80 1.41
C LYS A 41 -9.37 -6.80 0.59
N VAL A 42 -8.06 -6.99 0.56
CA VAL A 42 -7.12 -6.11 -0.13
C VAL A 42 -6.07 -6.93 -0.87
N LYS A 43 -5.68 -6.44 -2.04
CA LYS A 43 -4.51 -6.86 -2.78
C LYS A 43 -3.43 -5.81 -2.57
N VAL A 44 -2.22 -6.23 -2.22
CA VAL A 44 -1.10 -5.34 -1.88
C VAL A 44 0.08 -5.65 -2.78
N ALA A 45 0.61 -4.63 -3.47
CA ALA A 45 1.89 -4.70 -4.14
C ALA A 45 2.99 -4.06 -3.28
N PHE A 46 4.12 -4.73 -3.18
CA PHE A 46 5.27 -4.29 -2.37
C PHE A 46 6.38 -3.73 -3.26
N LEU A 47 6.70 -2.45 -3.08
CA LEU A 47 7.75 -1.73 -3.80
C LEU A 47 8.80 -1.23 -2.80
N PRO A 48 9.87 -2.00 -2.54
CA PRO A 48 10.87 -1.65 -1.54
C PRO A 48 11.71 -0.44 -1.98
N ILE A 49 11.97 0.48 -1.05
CA ILE A 49 12.85 1.63 -1.24
C ILE A 49 13.79 1.76 -0.04
N GLY A 50 15.05 1.36 -0.22
CA GLY A 50 16.04 1.36 0.86
C GLY A 50 15.56 0.54 2.06
N GLU A 51 15.27 1.23 3.16
CA GLU A 51 14.82 0.63 4.42
C GLU A 51 13.30 0.61 4.64
N THR A 52 12.53 1.18 3.71
CA THR A 52 11.07 1.29 3.75
C THR A 52 10.41 0.63 2.54
N ASN A 53 9.09 0.62 2.50
CA ASN A 53 8.28 0.02 1.46
C ASN A 53 7.15 0.96 1.04
N LEU A 54 6.88 1.07 -0.26
CA LEU A 54 5.59 1.56 -0.72
C LEU A 54 4.69 0.34 -0.87
N GLU A 55 3.58 0.36 -0.16
CA GLU A 55 2.54 -0.66 -0.26
C GLU A 55 1.37 -0.06 -1.02
N LEU A 56 1.17 -0.51 -2.24
CA LEU A 56 0.03 -0.07 -3.06
C LEU A 56 -1.11 -1.05 -2.86
N LEU A 57 -2.26 -0.55 -2.41
CA LEU A 57 -3.40 -1.36 -2.01
C LEU A 57 -4.58 -1.13 -2.97
N GLU A 58 -5.17 -2.23 -3.41
CA GLU A 58 -6.42 -2.26 -4.17
C GLU A 58 -7.45 -3.10 -3.39
N PRO A 59 -8.69 -2.63 -3.23
CA PRO A 59 -9.74 -3.43 -2.63
C PRO A 59 -10.09 -4.62 -3.53
N THR A 60 -10.22 -5.82 -2.95
CA THR A 60 -10.64 -7.01 -3.73
C THR A 60 -12.14 -7.03 -4.00
N ASP A 61 -12.93 -6.31 -3.21
CA ASP A 61 -14.37 -6.14 -3.37
C ASP A 61 -14.88 -4.85 -2.69
N GLU A 62 -16.13 -4.49 -2.95
CA GLU A 62 -16.79 -3.26 -2.46
C GLU A 62 -16.99 -3.22 -0.93
N SER A 63 -16.95 -4.37 -0.26
CA SER A 63 -17.08 -4.45 1.19
C SER A 63 -15.76 -4.18 1.94
N SER A 64 -14.64 -4.09 1.20
CA SER A 64 -13.34 -3.71 1.73
C SER A 64 -13.38 -2.33 2.42
N PRO A 65 -12.72 -2.16 3.59
CA PRO A 65 -12.54 -0.84 4.20
C PRO A 65 -11.86 0.16 3.25
N ILE A 66 -10.96 -0.34 2.39
CA ILE A 66 -10.25 0.49 1.40
C ILE A 66 -11.19 0.98 0.30
N ALA A 67 -12.13 0.16 -0.16
CA ALA A 67 -13.14 0.59 -1.13
C ALA A 67 -13.94 1.80 -0.60
N LYS A 68 -14.39 1.71 0.66
CA LYS A 68 -15.10 2.80 1.33
C LYS A 68 -14.20 4.03 1.52
N TYR A 69 -12.92 3.86 1.84
CA TYR A 69 -11.99 4.98 1.94
C TYR A 69 -11.88 5.71 0.61
N ILE A 70 -11.66 4.99 -0.49
CA ILE A 70 -11.49 5.58 -1.82
C ILE A 70 -12.78 6.30 -2.26
N GLU A 71 -13.96 5.75 -1.99
CA GLU A 71 -15.23 6.42 -2.30
C GLU A 71 -15.34 7.78 -1.57
N ASN A 72 -14.92 7.83 -0.31
CA ASN A 72 -15.07 9.03 0.53
C ASN A 72 -13.94 10.05 0.37
N LYS A 73 -12.73 9.61 0.01
CA LYS A 73 -11.50 10.42 0.05
C LYS A 73 -10.72 10.47 -1.26
N GLY A 74 -11.06 9.60 -2.21
CA GLY A 74 -10.26 9.38 -3.41
C GLY A 74 -9.06 8.46 -3.16
N GLU A 75 -8.32 8.20 -4.24
CA GLU A 75 -7.06 7.47 -4.23
C GLU A 75 -5.94 8.34 -3.63
N GLY A 76 -4.94 7.71 -3.03
CA GLY A 76 -3.79 8.42 -2.45
C GLY A 76 -3.24 7.81 -1.17
N ILE A 77 -2.45 8.58 -0.42
CA ILE A 77 -1.83 8.12 0.83
C ILE A 77 -2.91 7.82 1.86
N HIS A 78 -2.97 6.57 2.30
CA HIS A 78 -3.92 6.12 3.32
C HIS A 78 -3.32 6.20 4.72
N HIS A 79 -2.09 5.71 4.89
CA HIS A 79 -1.45 5.63 6.20
C HIS A 79 0.08 5.53 6.13
N ILE A 80 0.72 5.81 7.26
CA ILE A 80 2.15 5.59 7.49
C ILE A 80 2.29 4.61 8.66
N ALA A 81 2.98 3.50 8.44
CA ALA A 81 3.29 2.55 9.50
C ALA A 81 4.69 2.83 10.06
N PHE A 82 4.81 2.84 11.39
CA PHE A 82 6.09 2.99 12.08
C PHE A 82 6.47 1.69 12.77
N ARG A 83 7.72 1.27 12.58
CA ARG A 83 8.28 0.14 13.32
C ARG A 83 8.67 0.57 14.72
N VAL A 84 8.26 -0.20 15.71
CA VAL A 84 8.52 0.01 17.14
C VAL A 84 9.23 -1.19 17.77
N ASP A 85 9.85 -0.98 18.93
CA ASP A 85 10.49 -2.05 19.70
C ASP A 85 9.51 -2.95 20.47
N ASN A 86 8.31 -2.45 20.76
CA ASN A 86 7.27 -3.15 21.49
C ASN A 86 5.89 -2.59 21.10
N VAL A 87 4.90 -3.48 20.89
CA VAL A 87 3.51 -3.19 20.47
C VAL A 87 2.57 -3.30 21.66
#